data_AF-A0A942AWP4-F1
#
_entry.id   AF-A0A942AWP4-F1
#
_cell.length_a   1.000
_cell.length_b   1.000
_cell.length_c   1.000
_cell.angle_alpha   90.00
_cell.angle_beta   90.00
_cell.angle_gamma   90.00
#
_symmetry.space_group_name_H-M   'P 1'
#
loop_
_entity.id
_entity.type
_entity.pdbx_description
1 polymer ?
#
loop_
_entity_poly.entity_id
_entity_poly.type
_entity_poly.pdbx_seq_one_letter_code
_entity_poly.pdbx_strand_id
1 'polypeptide(L)'
;MFDIVIYNGFHITMEGKGLGVIEEGGLAIQDGKIAAVGTAEEMRRADARRKIDASGMAVLPGLIDAHVHTGFGLLRGLSQDIGSWMQRGLWPFYDELDREGAAIGSRLAILEAMKAGTTTFNDFFGNMADLARNHVSMGTRAIVTEMVNEMLKKLTDNKTGLYAFDPVVGEEKFNRALALYDAFEGTENGRITVGFGVQATDMLSTELLCRMYREARSRNKKFMLHLEQGDREIDQMQRRYGKRSIAYLEELGMLDENLLAVHLTESSGEDAKYLAGKGASLLHCAGTIGLIDGINPPIGEYLAAGGSVALGSDHVPGNNCSNMFN
;
A
#
# COMPACT_ATOMS: atom_id res chain seq x y z
N MET A 1 19.55 20.28 25.59
CA MET A 1 19.95 18.86 25.52
C MET A 1 18.96 18.14 24.64
N PHE A 2 19.43 17.48 23.57
CA PHE A 2 18.61 16.67 22.66
C PHE A 2 18.39 15.25 23.20
N ASP A 3 17.40 14.52 22.68
CA ASP A 3 17.18 13.12 23.05
C ASP A 3 18.19 12.20 22.34
N ILE A 4 18.30 12.33 21.02
CA ILE A 4 19.22 11.56 20.18
C ILE A 4 19.94 12.50 19.23
N VAL A 5 21.24 12.29 19.05
CA VAL A 5 22.01 12.86 17.95
C VAL A 5 22.63 11.74 17.13
N ILE A 6 22.48 11.80 15.82
CA ILE A 6 23.14 10.93 14.83
C ILE A 6 24.12 11.80 14.05
N TYR A 7 25.38 11.37 13.89
CA TYR A 7 26.43 12.18 13.25
C TYR A 7 27.43 11.30 12.49
N ASN A 8 28.25 11.92 11.63
CA ASN A 8 29.25 11.25 10.75
C ASN A 8 28.65 10.33 9.67
N GLY A 9 27.33 10.36 9.46
CA GLY A 9 26.69 9.57 8.41
C GLY A 9 26.70 10.30 7.06
N PHE A 10 26.43 9.55 6.00
CA PHE A 10 26.02 10.11 4.72
C PHE A 10 24.51 10.39 4.79
N HIS A 11 24.14 11.62 5.12
CA HIS A 11 22.73 11.98 5.35
C HIS A 11 22.05 12.31 4.02
N ILE A 12 21.02 11.55 3.67
CA ILE A 12 20.19 11.75 2.48
C ILE A 12 18.88 12.36 2.96
N THR A 13 18.73 13.69 2.85
CA THR A 13 17.58 14.39 3.44
C THR A 13 16.33 14.37 2.57
N MET A 14 16.48 14.05 1.28
CA MET A 14 15.44 14.19 0.25
C MET A 14 14.95 15.64 0.08
N GLU A 15 15.76 16.63 0.50
CA GLU A 15 15.47 18.05 0.32
C GLU A 15 15.90 18.57 -1.07
N GLY A 16 15.03 19.34 -1.71
CA GLY A 16 15.28 19.95 -3.02
C GLY A 16 14.95 19.02 -4.21
N LYS A 17 15.56 19.28 -5.38
CA LYS A 17 15.29 18.53 -6.62
C LYS A 17 16.03 17.18 -6.73
N GLY A 18 16.79 16.81 -5.71
CA GLY A 18 17.62 15.60 -5.70
C GLY A 18 17.61 14.93 -4.33
N LEU A 19 18.68 14.20 -4.01
CA LEU A 19 18.77 13.40 -2.79
C LEU A 19 19.03 14.24 -1.50
N GLY A 20 19.38 15.53 -1.63
CA GLY A 20 19.66 16.38 -0.47
C GLY A 20 20.80 15.85 0.40
N VAL A 21 21.94 15.49 -0.23
CA VAL A 21 23.04 14.81 0.46
C VAL A 21 23.87 15.77 1.32
N ILE A 22 24.19 15.34 2.54
CA ILE A 22 25.20 15.91 3.43
C ILE A 22 26.20 14.80 3.77
N GLU A 23 27.39 14.83 3.16
CA GLU A 23 28.37 13.73 3.21
C GLU A 23 28.92 13.48 4.62
N GLU A 24 29.23 14.55 5.36
CA GLU A 24 29.58 14.52 6.77
C GLU A 24 28.45 15.17 7.56
N GLY A 25 27.27 14.54 7.51
CA GLY A 25 26.07 15.09 8.10
C GLY A 25 25.85 14.70 9.56
N GLY A 26 24.82 15.32 10.12
CA GLY A 26 24.21 14.88 11.36
C GLY A 26 22.79 15.41 11.51
N LEU A 27 22.03 14.79 12.40
CA LEU A 27 20.73 15.27 12.82
C LEU A 27 20.55 15.12 14.34
N ALA A 28 19.75 16.00 14.91
CA ALA A 28 19.32 15.96 16.30
C ALA A 28 17.81 15.73 16.38
N ILE A 29 17.40 14.89 17.33
CA ILE A 29 16.00 14.52 17.59
C ILE A 29 15.63 15.05 18.98
N GLN A 30 14.50 15.74 19.06
CA GLN A 30 13.86 16.15 20.31
C GLN A 30 12.38 15.80 20.25
N ASP A 31 11.85 15.16 21.29
CA ASP A 31 10.42 14.84 21.45
C ASP A 31 9.86 14.07 20.22
N GLY A 32 10.65 13.14 19.69
CA GLY A 32 10.30 12.32 18.53
C GLY A 32 10.27 13.07 17.19
N LYS A 33 10.77 14.31 17.13
CA LYS A 33 10.85 15.13 15.91
C LYS A 33 12.30 15.47 15.58
N ILE A 34 12.59 15.63 14.30
CA ILE A 34 13.87 16.17 13.83
C ILE A 34 13.91 17.64 14.26
N ALA A 35 14.84 17.99 15.13
CA ALA A 35 14.99 19.34 15.69
C ALA A 35 16.07 20.16 14.97
N ALA A 36 17.09 19.49 14.42
CA ALA A 36 18.13 20.11 13.63
C ALA A 36 18.74 19.10 12.65
N VAL A 37 19.20 19.59 11.51
CA VAL A 37 20.02 18.88 10.53
C VAL A 37 21.19 19.80 10.19
N GLY A 38 22.40 19.25 10.09
CA GLY A 38 23.59 20.04 9.83
C GLY A 38 24.82 19.19 9.62
N THR A 39 25.98 19.77 9.85
CA THR A 39 27.27 19.07 9.75
C THR A 39 27.50 18.13 10.93
N ALA A 40 28.32 17.11 10.72
CA ALA A 40 28.75 16.18 11.76
C ALA A 40 29.49 16.90 12.88
N GLU A 41 30.25 17.96 12.58
CA GLU A 41 30.95 18.75 13.58
C GLU A 41 29.99 19.47 14.53
N GLU A 42 28.96 20.14 13.98
CA GLU A 42 27.91 20.80 14.77
C GLU A 42 27.19 19.80 15.68
N MET A 43 26.79 18.65 15.12
CA MET A 43 26.07 17.63 15.86
C MET A 43 26.94 16.93 16.92
N ARG A 44 28.22 16.71 16.65
CA ARG A 44 29.16 16.14 17.62
C ARG A 44 29.29 17.02 18.86
N ARG A 45 29.28 18.35 18.68
CA ARG A 45 29.34 19.35 19.76
C ARG A 45 28.02 19.54 20.50
N ALA A 46 26.88 19.19 19.88
CA ALA A 46 25.57 19.30 20.50
C ALA A 46 25.46 18.40 21.76
N ASP A 47 24.77 18.90 22.79
CA ASP A 47 24.49 18.15 24.01
C ASP A 47 23.26 17.24 23.80
N ALA A 48 23.40 15.94 24.10
CA ALA A 48 22.36 14.94 23.84
C ALA A 48 22.43 13.76 24.81
N ARG A 49 21.27 13.16 25.14
CA ARG A 49 21.18 11.98 26.02
C ARG A 49 21.80 10.74 25.38
N ARG A 50 21.65 10.57 24.06
CA ARG A 50 22.24 9.49 23.27
C ARG A 50 22.89 10.05 22.02
N LYS A 51 24.13 9.63 21.75
CA LYS A 51 24.85 9.93 20.51
C LYS A 51 25.09 8.65 19.73
N ILE A 52 24.88 8.68 18.42
CA ILE A 52 25.05 7.56 17.49
C ILE A 52 26.04 8.01 16.42
N ASP A 53 27.20 7.37 16.39
CA ASP A 53 28.18 7.55 15.32
C ASP A 53 27.78 6.67 14.13
N ALA A 54 27.42 7.30 13.01
CA ALA A 54 26.99 6.66 11.78
C ALA A 54 28.11 6.61 10.72
N SER A 55 29.38 6.69 11.14
CA SER A 55 30.54 6.58 10.25
C SER A 55 30.44 5.36 9.33
N GLY A 56 30.55 5.60 8.01
CA GLY A 56 30.45 4.55 7.00
C GLY A 56 29.03 4.05 6.71
N MET A 57 28.00 4.71 7.26
CA MET A 57 26.59 4.39 7.03
C MET A 57 25.88 5.54 6.31
N ALA A 58 24.82 5.20 5.57
CA ALA A 58 23.86 6.18 5.07
C ALA A 58 22.70 6.35 6.07
N VAL A 59 22.27 7.60 6.26
CA VAL A 59 21.11 7.95 7.10
C VAL A 59 20.04 8.54 6.20
N LEU A 60 18.89 7.85 6.10
CA LEU A 60 17.78 8.21 5.23
C LEU A 60 16.49 8.36 6.03
N PRO A 61 15.47 9.09 5.52
CA PRO A 61 14.10 8.89 5.93
C PRO A 61 13.74 7.41 5.89
N GLY A 62 12.97 6.95 6.87
CA GLY A 62 12.46 5.58 6.85
C GLY A 62 11.59 5.34 5.62
N LEU A 63 11.68 4.15 5.04
CA LEU A 63 10.96 3.84 3.80
C LEU A 63 9.45 3.80 4.07
N ILE A 64 8.70 4.19 3.04
CA ILE A 64 7.24 4.15 3.01
C ILE A 64 6.84 3.06 2.02
N ASP A 65 6.24 1.99 2.53
CA ASP A 65 5.59 0.99 1.70
C ASP A 65 4.15 1.42 1.45
N ALA A 66 3.89 1.98 0.27
CA ALA A 66 2.64 2.66 -0.03
C ALA A 66 1.52 1.70 -0.46
N HIS A 67 1.79 0.40 -0.59
CA HIS A 67 0.79 -0.62 -0.75
C HIS A 67 1.34 -1.99 -0.34
N VAL A 68 0.74 -2.61 0.67
CA VAL A 68 1.16 -3.92 1.19
C VAL A 68 -0.04 -4.71 1.69
N HIS A 69 0.06 -6.04 1.67
CA HIS A 69 -0.91 -6.95 2.25
C HIS A 69 -0.26 -7.81 3.34
N THR A 70 -0.05 -7.25 4.54
CA THR A 70 0.77 -7.93 5.55
C THR A 70 0.16 -9.27 6.00
N GLY A 71 -1.18 -9.38 5.95
CA GLY A 71 -1.92 -10.59 6.29
C GLY A 71 -1.54 -11.84 5.48
N PHE A 72 -0.94 -11.68 4.30
CA PHE A 72 -0.45 -12.79 3.50
C PHE A 72 0.92 -13.32 3.93
N GLY A 73 1.51 -12.85 5.03
CA GLY A 73 2.86 -13.22 5.46
C GLY A 73 3.17 -14.73 5.52
N LEU A 74 2.18 -15.57 5.85
CA LEU A 74 2.31 -17.04 5.88
C LEU A 74 2.16 -17.72 4.51
N LEU A 75 1.68 -17.00 3.49
CA LEU A 75 1.40 -17.50 2.14
C LEU A 75 2.52 -17.17 1.14
N ARG A 76 3.72 -16.86 1.66
CA ARG A 76 4.88 -16.44 0.88
C ARG A 76 5.29 -17.48 -0.16
N GLY A 77 5.56 -17.04 -1.39
CA GLY A 77 6.05 -17.92 -2.45
C GLY A 77 5.03 -18.87 -3.06
N LEU A 78 3.76 -18.82 -2.65
CA LEU A 78 2.76 -19.78 -3.12
C LEU A 78 2.28 -19.54 -4.55
N SER A 79 2.42 -18.33 -5.08
CA SER A 79 1.80 -17.91 -6.35
C SER A 79 2.82 -17.51 -7.43
N GLN A 80 4.03 -18.07 -7.36
CA GLN A 80 5.07 -17.85 -8.36
C GLN A 80 4.94 -18.83 -9.54
N ASP A 81 5.36 -18.37 -10.73
CA ASP A 81 5.50 -19.18 -11.94
C ASP A 81 4.23 -19.97 -12.34
N ILE A 82 3.04 -19.46 -12.01
CA ILE A 82 1.76 -20.12 -12.25
C ILE A 82 0.78 -19.19 -12.94
N GLY A 83 0.21 -19.66 -14.06
CA GLY A 83 -0.86 -18.92 -14.75
C GLY A 83 -2.14 -18.84 -13.90
N SER A 84 -2.81 -17.68 -13.93
CA SER A 84 -3.96 -17.38 -13.07
C SER A 84 -3.60 -17.46 -11.58
N TRP A 85 -2.56 -16.71 -11.19
CA TRP A 85 -1.92 -16.76 -9.88
C TRP A 85 -2.91 -16.55 -8.73
N MET A 86 -3.91 -15.68 -8.87
CA MET A 86 -4.93 -15.47 -7.83
C MET A 86 -5.76 -16.73 -7.63
N GLN A 87 -6.34 -17.26 -8.71
CA GLN A 87 -7.30 -18.37 -8.65
C GLN A 87 -6.65 -19.70 -8.31
N ARG A 88 -5.45 -19.96 -8.84
CA ARG A 88 -4.76 -21.25 -8.69
C ARG A 88 -3.70 -21.24 -7.59
N GLY A 89 -3.07 -20.09 -7.36
CA GLY A 89 -1.99 -19.93 -6.39
C GLY A 89 -2.50 -19.40 -5.06
N LEU A 90 -3.12 -18.22 -5.02
CA LEU A 90 -3.43 -17.53 -3.77
C LEU A 90 -4.73 -18.02 -3.11
N TRP A 91 -5.85 -17.95 -3.81
CA TRP A 91 -7.19 -18.16 -3.25
C TRP A 91 -7.39 -19.52 -2.55
N PRO A 92 -6.91 -20.67 -3.09
CA PRO A 92 -7.08 -21.96 -2.43
C PRO A 92 -6.47 -22.01 -1.03
N PHE A 93 -5.38 -21.27 -0.80
CA PHE A 93 -4.72 -21.20 0.50
C PHE A 93 -5.26 -20.06 1.36
N TYR A 94 -5.62 -18.94 0.74
CA TYR A 94 -6.25 -17.82 1.44
C TYR A 94 -7.61 -18.19 2.02
N ASP A 95 -8.41 -19.01 1.33
CA ASP A 95 -9.70 -19.48 1.82
C ASP A 95 -9.59 -20.33 3.11
N GLU A 96 -8.42 -20.96 3.31
CA GLU A 96 -8.09 -21.76 4.49
C GLU A 96 -7.28 -20.97 5.53
N LEU A 97 -6.86 -19.74 5.23
CA LEU A 97 -6.16 -18.86 6.17
C LEU A 97 -7.16 -18.24 7.14
N ASP A 98 -7.14 -18.68 8.38
CA ASP A 98 -7.96 -18.10 9.44
C ASP A 98 -7.41 -16.75 9.94
N ARG A 99 -8.18 -16.10 10.83
CA ARG A 99 -7.84 -14.78 11.38
C ARG A 99 -6.57 -14.79 12.22
N GLU A 100 -6.33 -15.88 12.96
CA GLU A 100 -5.13 -16.01 13.79
C GLU A 100 -3.89 -16.15 12.92
N GLY A 101 -3.95 -17.01 11.90
CA GLY A 101 -2.91 -17.18 10.90
C GLY A 101 -2.60 -15.88 10.16
N ALA A 102 -3.62 -15.13 9.72
CA ALA A 102 -3.43 -13.84 9.09
C ALA A 102 -2.75 -12.82 10.04
N ALA A 103 -3.15 -12.77 11.30
CA ALA A 103 -2.51 -11.89 12.29
C ALA A 103 -1.05 -12.27 12.57
N ILE A 104 -0.73 -13.57 12.64
CA ILE A 104 0.65 -14.07 12.79
C ILE A 104 1.47 -13.73 11.54
N GLY A 105 0.92 -13.96 10.35
CA GLY A 105 1.54 -13.63 9.07
C GLY A 105 1.86 -12.14 8.96
N SER A 106 0.91 -11.29 9.35
CA SER A 106 1.10 -9.84 9.42
C SER A 106 2.24 -9.43 10.34
N ARG A 107 2.34 -10.00 11.54
CA ARG A 107 3.49 -9.74 12.43
C ARG A 107 4.81 -10.09 11.78
N LEU A 108 4.89 -11.23 11.08
CA LEU A 108 6.09 -11.66 10.38
C LEU A 108 6.47 -10.66 9.27
N ALA A 109 5.51 -10.27 8.44
CA ALA A 109 5.73 -9.33 7.33
C ALA A 109 6.15 -7.93 7.82
N ILE A 110 5.50 -7.41 8.87
CA ILE A 110 5.87 -6.11 9.46
C ILE A 110 7.30 -6.16 10.02
N LEU A 111 7.65 -7.22 10.75
CA LEU A 111 9.00 -7.37 11.32
C LEU A 111 10.08 -7.46 10.23
N GLU A 112 9.82 -8.19 9.16
CA GLU A 112 10.72 -8.27 8.00
C GLU A 112 10.93 -6.89 7.37
N ALA A 113 9.85 -6.15 7.10
CA ALA A 113 9.91 -4.83 6.51
C ALA A 113 10.63 -3.81 7.41
N MET A 114 10.39 -3.86 8.72
CA MET A 114 11.12 -3.03 9.68
C MET A 114 12.62 -3.33 9.68
N LYS A 115 13.01 -4.61 9.56
CA LYS A 115 14.42 -4.99 9.43
C LYS A 115 15.05 -4.51 8.12
N ALA A 116 14.25 -4.31 7.09
CA ALA A 116 14.66 -3.74 5.81
C ALA A 116 14.62 -2.20 5.76
N GLY A 117 14.18 -1.53 6.83
CA GLY A 117 14.16 -0.06 6.93
C GLY A 117 12.80 0.59 6.62
N THR A 118 11.73 -0.18 6.43
CA THR A 118 10.37 0.34 6.30
C THR A 118 9.84 0.81 7.65
N THR A 119 9.31 2.03 7.68
CA THR A 119 8.77 2.65 8.90
C THR A 119 7.29 3.02 8.79
N THR A 120 6.80 3.19 7.56
CA THR A 120 5.42 3.54 7.26
C THR A 120 4.81 2.56 6.27
N PHE A 121 3.59 2.12 6.55
CA PHE A 121 2.87 1.12 5.78
C PHE A 121 1.51 1.67 5.36
N ASN A 122 1.09 1.41 4.13
CA ASN A 122 -0.31 1.52 3.72
C ASN A 122 -0.84 0.10 3.52
N ASP A 123 -1.27 -0.50 4.63
CA ASP A 123 -1.64 -1.91 4.72
C ASP A 123 -3.12 -2.12 4.38
N PHE A 124 -3.37 -3.08 3.52
CA PHE A 124 -4.67 -3.34 2.91
C PHE A 124 -5.01 -4.82 3.05
N PHE A 125 -5.99 -5.16 3.88
CA PHE A 125 -6.35 -6.55 4.12
C PHE A 125 -7.76 -6.69 4.69
N GLY A 126 -8.29 -7.93 4.75
CA GLY A 126 -9.56 -8.22 5.42
C GLY A 126 -9.41 -8.46 6.92
N ASN A 127 -10.41 -8.07 7.72
CA ASN A 127 -10.33 -8.07 9.20
C ASN A 127 -9.16 -7.20 9.71
N MET A 128 -8.99 -6.04 9.09
CA MET A 128 -7.83 -5.16 9.24
C MET A 128 -7.62 -4.68 10.69
N ALA A 129 -8.68 -4.66 11.51
CA ALA A 129 -8.56 -4.32 12.93
C ALA A 129 -7.60 -5.24 13.70
N ASP A 130 -7.49 -6.52 13.31
CA ASP A 130 -6.56 -7.45 13.95
C ASP A 130 -5.10 -7.13 13.58
N LEU A 131 -4.86 -6.78 12.32
CA LEU A 131 -3.55 -6.44 11.79
C LEU A 131 -3.10 -5.05 12.23
N ALA A 132 -4.03 -4.10 12.36
CA ALA A 132 -3.77 -2.77 12.91
C ALA A 132 -3.17 -2.84 14.32
N ARG A 133 -3.62 -3.79 15.16
CA ARG A 133 -3.03 -4.02 16.49
C ARG A 133 -1.57 -4.49 16.42
N ASN A 134 -1.17 -5.18 15.35
CA ASN A 134 0.23 -5.53 15.13
C ASN A 134 1.07 -4.27 14.91
N HIS A 135 0.62 -3.36 14.02
CA HIS A 135 1.29 -2.07 13.80
C HIS A 135 1.42 -1.24 15.07
N VAL A 136 0.35 -1.18 15.88
CA VAL A 136 0.36 -0.54 17.22
C VAL A 136 1.45 -1.15 18.09
N SER A 137 1.42 -2.47 18.26
CA SER A 137 2.34 -3.19 19.15
C SER A 137 3.80 -3.10 18.73
N MET A 138 4.07 -3.00 17.42
CA MET A 138 5.41 -2.91 16.86
C MET A 138 5.92 -1.47 16.72
N GLY A 139 5.08 -0.46 16.98
CA GLY A 139 5.49 0.94 16.96
C GLY A 139 5.66 1.54 15.56
N THR A 140 5.07 0.94 14.52
CA THR A 140 5.16 1.43 13.13
C THR A 140 4.13 2.53 12.85
N ARG A 141 4.36 3.36 11.82
CA ARG A 141 3.31 4.23 11.27
C ARG A 141 2.50 3.44 10.24
N ALA A 142 1.18 3.55 10.27
CA ALA A 142 0.34 2.85 9.31
C ALA A 142 -0.89 3.65 8.89
N ILE A 143 -1.20 3.56 7.60
CA ILE A 143 -2.54 3.75 7.06
C ILE A 143 -3.10 2.34 6.91
N VAL A 144 -4.15 2.01 7.66
CA VAL A 144 -4.76 0.68 7.63
C VAL A 144 -6.10 0.75 6.91
N THR A 145 -6.34 -0.14 5.96
CA THR A 145 -7.53 -0.11 5.11
C THR A 145 -8.18 -1.49 5.06
N GLU A 146 -9.46 -1.57 5.44
CA GLU A 146 -10.25 -2.80 5.27
C GLU A 146 -10.49 -3.06 3.78
N MET A 147 -10.13 -4.25 3.32
CA MET A 147 -10.42 -4.69 1.96
C MET A 147 -11.91 -5.02 1.79
N VAL A 148 -12.63 -4.13 1.11
CA VAL A 148 -14.07 -4.28 0.83
C VAL A 148 -14.31 -4.86 -0.57
N ASN A 149 -15.17 -5.88 -0.66
CA ASN A 149 -15.66 -6.51 -1.90
C ASN A 149 -16.96 -7.30 -1.61
N GLU A 150 -17.63 -7.80 -2.64
CA GLU A 150 -18.85 -8.65 -2.53
C GLU A 150 -18.60 -10.12 -2.93
N MET A 151 -17.33 -10.53 -2.93
CA MET A 151 -16.90 -11.85 -3.39
C MET A 151 -17.20 -12.92 -2.35
N LEU A 152 -17.79 -14.02 -2.81
CA LEU A 152 -17.97 -15.24 -2.02
C LEU A 152 -16.62 -15.95 -1.78
N LYS A 153 -16.48 -16.63 -0.63
CA LYS A 153 -15.34 -17.54 -0.37
C LYS A 153 -15.39 -18.74 -1.31
N LYS A 154 -14.23 -19.35 -1.61
CA LYS A 154 -14.12 -20.57 -2.44
C LYS A 154 -14.42 -20.37 -3.92
N LEU A 155 -13.81 -19.36 -4.53
CA LEU A 155 -13.86 -19.10 -5.97
C LEU A 155 -12.86 -19.96 -6.75
N THR A 156 -12.71 -21.24 -6.39
CA THR A 156 -11.67 -22.11 -6.94
C THR A 156 -11.95 -22.60 -8.36
N ASP A 157 -13.15 -22.33 -8.93
CA ASP A 157 -13.54 -22.84 -10.26
C ASP A 157 -14.21 -21.84 -11.22
N ASN A 158 -14.18 -20.53 -10.95
CA ASN A 158 -14.79 -19.54 -11.85
C ASN A 158 -13.87 -19.16 -13.02
N LYS A 159 -13.39 -20.16 -13.79
CA LYS A 159 -12.66 -19.90 -15.06
C LYS A 159 -13.54 -19.33 -16.18
N THR A 160 -14.86 -19.37 -16.06
CA THR A 160 -15.77 -19.05 -17.18
C THR A 160 -17.01 -18.23 -16.79
N GLY A 161 -17.32 -18.11 -15.49
CA GLY A 161 -18.48 -17.35 -15.00
C GLY A 161 -18.19 -15.87 -14.77
N LEU A 162 -19.22 -15.04 -14.91
CA LEU A 162 -19.20 -13.69 -14.33
C LEU A 162 -19.29 -13.85 -12.80
N TYR A 163 -18.49 -13.11 -12.04
CA TYR A 163 -18.49 -13.23 -10.59
C TYR A 163 -19.87 -12.99 -9.98
N ALA A 164 -20.30 -13.84 -9.06
CA ALA A 164 -21.50 -13.56 -8.28
C ALA A 164 -21.13 -12.58 -7.16
N PHE A 165 -21.96 -11.55 -6.97
CA PHE A 165 -21.82 -10.61 -5.88
C PHE A 165 -22.86 -10.91 -4.81
N ASP A 166 -22.43 -10.94 -3.56
CA ASP A 166 -23.30 -11.06 -2.39
C ASP A 166 -23.32 -9.73 -1.62
N PRO A 167 -24.42 -8.96 -1.70
CA PRO A 167 -24.58 -7.71 -0.97
C PRO A 167 -24.46 -7.87 0.55
N VAL A 168 -24.78 -9.05 1.12
CA VAL A 168 -24.63 -9.28 2.57
C VAL A 168 -23.15 -9.26 2.93
N VAL A 169 -22.30 -9.95 2.15
CA VAL A 169 -20.84 -9.94 2.32
C VAL A 169 -20.28 -8.52 2.13
N GLY A 170 -20.77 -7.80 1.13
CA GLY A 170 -20.41 -6.41 0.88
C GLY A 170 -20.72 -5.49 2.06
N GLU A 171 -21.95 -5.60 2.60
CA GLU A 171 -22.41 -4.80 3.72
C GLU A 171 -21.66 -5.13 5.01
N GLU A 172 -21.34 -6.41 5.27
CA GLU A 172 -20.49 -6.81 6.39
C GLU A 172 -19.10 -6.16 6.31
N LYS A 173 -18.47 -6.19 5.12
CA LYS A 173 -17.15 -5.59 4.89
C LYS A 173 -17.18 -4.06 4.95
N PHE A 174 -18.22 -3.44 4.42
CA PHE A 174 -18.48 -2.00 4.53
C PHE A 174 -18.54 -1.58 6.01
N ASN A 175 -19.34 -2.28 6.82
CA ASN A 175 -19.46 -1.99 8.24
C ASN A 175 -18.14 -2.22 9.00
N ARG A 176 -17.32 -3.21 8.61
CA ARG A 176 -15.97 -3.36 9.15
C ARG A 176 -15.05 -2.19 8.81
N ALA A 177 -15.13 -1.64 7.60
CA ALA A 177 -14.36 -0.45 7.22
C ALA A 177 -14.75 0.77 8.07
N LEU A 178 -16.04 0.97 8.33
CA LEU A 178 -16.51 2.03 9.24
C LEU A 178 -16.06 1.81 10.68
N ALA A 179 -16.21 0.58 11.20
CA ALA A 179 -15.77 0.25 12.55
C ALA A 179 -14.24 0.38 12.72
N LEU A 180 -13.46 0.08 11.67
CA LEU A 180 -12.02 0.30 11.65
C LEU A 180 -11.70 1.80 11.80
N TYR A 181 -12.39 2.65 11.04
CA TYR A 181 -12.25 4.12 11.13
C TYR A 181 -12.53 4.61 12.54
N ASP A 182 -13.68 4.25 13.12
CA ASP A 182 -14.09 4.68 14.46
C ASP A 182 -13.10 4.23 15.55
N ALA A 183 -12.46 3.06 15.37
CA ALA A 183 -11.58 2.48 16.36
C ALA A 183 -10.12 2.96 16.26
N PHE A 184 -9.61 3.26 15.06
CA PHE A 184 -8.16 3.46 14.85
C PHE A 184 -7.76 4.82 14.29
N GLU A 185 -8.68 5.62 13.73
CA GLU A 185 -8.33 6.90 13.13
C GLU A 185 -7.66 7.85 14.14
N GLY A 186 -6.43 8.28 13.82
CA GLY A 186 -5.68 9.24 14.64
C GLY A 186 -5.13 8.68 15.95
N THR A 187 -5.26 7.37 16.19
CA THR A 187 -4.72 6.71 17.39
C THR A 187 -3.19 6.72 17.41
N GLU A 188 -2.60 6.36 18.55
CA GLU A 188 -1.13 6.32 18.71
C GLU A 188 -0.44 7.65 18.38
N ASN A 189 -1.03 8.76 18.83
CA ASN A 189 -0.59 10.13 18.51
C ASN A 189 -0.53 10.40 16.99
N GLY A 190 -1.52 9.90 16.24
CA GLY A 190 -1.61 10.03 14.79
C GLY A 190 -0.64 9.15 14.01
N ARG A 191 -0.02 8.14 14.64
CA ARG A 191 0.79 7.14 13.91
C ARG A 191 -0.08 6.13 13.16
N ILE A 192 -1.27 5.84 13.67
CA ILE A 192 -2.22 4.93 13.01
C ILE A 192 -3.38 5.77 12.50
N THR A 193 -3.66 5.66 11.21
CA THR A 193 -4.78 6.30 10.53
C THR A 193 -5.47 5.30 9.63
N VAL A 194 -6.69 5.61 9.21
CA VAL A 194 -7.52 4.70 8.43
C VAL A 194 -7.69 5.24 7.01
N GLY A 195 -7.48 4.34 6.04
CA GLY A 195 -7.78 4.56 4.63
C GLY A 195 -9.12 3.93 4.25
N PHE A 196 -9.62 4.31 3.07
CA PHE A 196 -10.81 3.70 2.48
C PHE A 196 -10.45 3.16 1.11
N GLY A 197 -11.03 2.01 0.75
CA GLY A 197 -10.75 1.37 -0.51
C GLY A 197 -11.57 0.13 -0.74
N VAL A 198 -11.50 -0.38 -1.96
CA VAL A 198 -12.14 -1.62 -2.37
C VAL A 198 -11.11 -2.50 -3.06
N GLN A 199 -11.35 -3.81 -3.09
CA GLN A 199 -10.35 -4.72 -3.64
C GLN A 199 -10.05 -4.40 -5.12
N ALA A 200 -11.04 -4.50 -6.00
CA ALA A 200 -10.89 -4.18 -7.42
C ALA A 200 -12.28 -3.89 -8.00
N THR A 201 -12.34 -3.17 -9.12
CA THR A 201 -13.62 -2.75 -9.75
C THR A 201 -14.52 -3.93 -10.15
N ASP A 202 -13.92 -5.09 -10.42
CA ASP A 202 -14.61 -6.29 -10.84
C ASP A 202 -15.14 -7.16 -9.70
N MET A 203 -14.88 -6.79 -8.45
CA MET A 203 -15.19 -7.59 -7.27
C MET A 203 -16.34 -7.04 -6.41
N LEU A 204 -17.06 -6.03 -6.91
CA LEU A 204 -18.21 -5.43 -6.24
C LEU A 204 -19.15 -4.70 -7.21
N SER A 205 -20.35 -4.42 -6.71
CA SER A 205 -21.40 -3.65 -7.36
C SER A 205 -21.04 -2.16 -7.46
N THR A 206 -21.58 -1.50 -8.49
CA THR A 206 -21.51 -0.04 -8.64
C THR A 206 -22.05 0.70 -7.42
N GLU A 207 -23.08 0.15 -6.77
CA GLU A 207 -23.68 0.75 -5.58
C GLU A 207 -22.69 0.80 -4.42
N LEU A 208 -22.09 -0.34 -4.07
CA LEU A 208 -21.12 -0.40 -2.98
C LEU A 208 -19.86 0.42 -3.28
N LEU A 209 -19.37 0.39 -4.52
CA LEU A 209 -18.26 1.23 -4.97
C LEU A 209 -18.55 2.72 -4.74
N CYS A 210 -19.71 3.20 -5.19
CA CYS A 210 -20.14 4.58 -4.99
C CYS A 210 -20.25 4.96 -3.51
N ARG A 211 -20.79 4.06 -2.68
CA ARG A 211 -20.89 4.28 -1.23
C ARG A 211 -19.50 4.42 -0.60
N MET A 212 -18.60 3.47 -0.86
CA MET A 212 -17.25 3.49 -0.32
C MET A 212 -16.45 4.74 -0.75
N TYR A 213 -16.57 5.16 -2.01
CA TYR A 213 -15.93 6.37 -2.50
C TYR A 213 -16.47 7.65 -1.80
N ARG A 214 -17.78 7.73 -1.57
CA ARG A 214 -18.39 8.84 -0.80
C ARG A 214 -17.92 8.86 0.66
N GLU A 215 -17.83 7.70 1.32
CA GLU A 215 -17.32 7.61 2.68
C GLU A 215 -15.88 8.14 2.78
N ALA A 216 -15.02 7.78 1.82
CA ALA A 216 -13.65 8.29 1.73
C ALA A 216 -13.61 9.82 1.60
N ARG A 217 -14.35 10.36 0.63
CA ARG A 217 -14.39 11.82 0.37
C ARG A 217 -14.95 12.61 1.53
N SER A 218 -16.05 12.17 2.13
CA SER A 218 -16.68 12.86 3.27
C SER A 218 -15.75 12.96 4.49
N ARG A 219 -14.75 12.07 4.60
CA ARG A 219 -13.73 12.06 5.65
C ARG A 219 -12.39 12.66 5.22
N ASN A 220 -12.33 13.29 4.04
CA ASN A 220 -11.09 13.81 3.45
C ASN A 220 -9.98 12.76 3.35
N LYS A 221 -10.37 11.52 3.01
CA LYS A 221 -9.45 10.39 2.81
C LYS A 221 -9.29 10.10 1.33
N LYS A 222 -8.10 9.61 0.98
CA LYS A 222 -7.86 9.00 -0.32
C LYS A 222 -8.63 7.68 -0.44
N PHE A 223 -8.93 7.28 -1.67
CA PHE A 223 -9.64 6.06 -2.02
C PHE A 223 -8.72 5.13 -2.80
N MET A 224 -8.42 3.95 -2.25
CA MET A 224 -7.51 2.98 -2.85
C MET A 224 -8.26 1.84 -3.53
N LEU A 225 -7.81 1.44 -4.72
CA LEU A 225 -8.22 0.18 -5.35
C LEU A 225 -7.13 -0.37 -6.26
N HIS A 226 -7.13 -1.69 -6.44
CA HIS A 226 -6.37 -2.33 -7.52
C HIS A 226 -7.08 -2.03 -8.83
N LEU A 227 -6.36 -1.38 -9.75
CA LEU A 227 -6.92 -0.85 -10.99
C LEU A 227 -6.14 -1.38 -12.18
N GLU A 228 -6.86 -2.04 -13.09
CA GLU A 228 -6.30 -2.68 -14.28
C GLU A 228 -5.12 -3.62 -13.92
N GLN A 229 -5.30 -4.45 -12.89
CA GLN A 229 -4.27 -5.33 -12.31
C GLN A 229 -4.08 -6.66 -13.10
N GLY A 230 -4.92 -6.96 -14.07
CA GLY A 230 -4.74 -8.15 -14.91
C GLY A 230 -5.91 -8.40 -15.86
N ASP A 231 -5.67 -9.24 -16.86
CA ASP A 231 -6.63 -9.63 -17.90
C ASP A 231 -7.99 -10.10 -17.34
N ARG A 232 -7.96 -10.79 -16.20
CA ARG A 232 -9.12 -11.22 -15.40
C ARG A 232 -10.06 -10.06 -15.08
N GLU A 233 -9.52 -8.94 -14.58
CA GLU A 233 -10.32 -7.76 -14.24
C GLU A 233 -10.97 -7.20 -15.50
N ILE A 234 -10.18 -7.08 -16.58
CA ILE A 234 -10.64 -6.55 -17.86
C ILE A 234 -11.78 -7.40 -18.43
N ASP A 235 -11.67 -8.74 -18.41
CA ASP A 235 -12.74 -9.64 -18.85
C ASP A 235 -14.03 -9.44 -18.04
N GLN A 236 -13.92 -9.43 -16.71
CA GLN A 236 -15.09 -9.28 -15.83
C GLN A 236 -15.78 -7.94 -16.02
N MET A 237 -15.01 -6.86 -16.12
CA MET A 237 -15.54 -5.51 -16.37
C MET A 237 -16.19 -5.39 -17.75
N GLN A 238 -15.57 -5.95 -18.78
CA GLN A 238 -16.12 -5.96 -20.13
C GLN A 238 -17.43 -6.75 -20.20
N ARG A 239 -17.51 -7.93 -19.57
CA ARG A 239 -18.71 -8.77 -19.55
C ARG A 239 -19.86 -8.16 -18.76
N ARG A 240 -19.55 -7.47 -17.65
CA ARG A 240 -20.57 -6.90 -16.75
C ARG A 240 -21.08 -5.54 -17.21
N TYR A 241 -20.16 -4.67 -17.63
CA TYR A 241 -20.45 -3.25 -17.86
C TYR A 241 -20.12 -2.80 -19.28
N GLY A 242 -19.56 -3.67 -20.13
CA GLY A 242 -19.19 -3.33 -21.50
C GLY A 242 -18.00 -2.39 -21.62
N LYS A 243 -17.25 -2.18 -20.54
CA LYS A 243 -16.17 -1.17 -20.43
C LYS A 243 -15.00 -1.72 -19.63
N ARG A 244 -13.81 -1.18 -19.90
CA ARG A 244 -12.63 -1.32 -19.03
C ARG A 244 -12.77 -0.46 -17.77
N SER A 245 -11.99 -0.78 -16.74
CA SER A 245 -12.07 -0.18 -15.41
C SER A 245 -11.88 1.33 -15.42
N ILE A 246 -10.90 1.87 -16.16
CA ILE A 246 -10.67 3.32 -16.24
C ILE A 246 -11.88 4.04 -16.86
N ALA A 247 -12.37 3.57 -18.01
CA ALA A 247 -13.54 4.15 -18.66
C ALA A 247 -14.81 4.07 -17.80
N TYR A 248 -14.95 2.98 -17.04
CA TYR A 248 -16.05 2.81 -16.09
C TYR A 248 -15.95 3.81 -14.92
N LEU A 249 -14.77 4.01 -14.33
CA LEU A 249 -14.57 4.97 -13.25
C LEU A 249 -14.71 6.44 -13.70
N GLU A 250 -14.35 6.75 -14.95
CA GLU A 250 -14.56 8.09 -15.53
C GLU A 250 -16.05 8.44 -15.59
N GLU A 251 -16.91 7.51 -16.03
CA GLU A 251 -18.36 7.72 -16.07
C GLU A 251 -18.94 7.98 -14.66
N LEU A 252 -18.36 7.34 -13.64
CA LEU A 252 -18.75 7.54 -12.25
C LEU A 252 -18.15 8.82 -11.64
N GLY A 253 -17.28 9.54 -12.36
CA GLY A 253 -16.59 10.72 -11.86
C GLY A 253 -15.60 10.43 -10.73
N MET A 254 -14.98 9.24 -10.75
CA MET A 254 -14.06 8.77 -9.69
C MET A 254 -12.58 8.87 -10.07
N LEU A 255 -12.26 9.40 -11.25
CA LEU A 255 -10.89 9.68 -11.67
C LEU A 255 -10.53 11.11 -11.27
N ASP A 256 -9.97 11.25 -10.07
CA ASP A 256 -9.59 12.55 -9.51
C ASP A 256 -8.41 12.42 -8.53
N GLU A 257 -8.05 13.52 -7.87
CA GLU A 257 -6.95 13.56 -6.91
C GLU A 257 -7.17 12.66 -5.68
N ASN A 258 -8.39 12.18 -5.42
CA ASN A 258 -8.66 11.30 -4.28
C ASN A 258 -8.29 9.84 -4.57
N LEU A 259 -8.09 9.46 -5.83
CA LEU A 259 -7.79 8.09 -6.22
C LEU A 259 -6.33 7.70 -6.00
N LEU A 260 -6.12 6.57 -5.32
CA LEU A 260 -4.86 5.81 -5.30
C LEU A 260 -5.05 4.55 -6.16
N ALA A 261 -4.51 4.60 -7.38
CA ALA A 261 -4.55 3.50 -8.32
C ALA A 261 -3.38 2.55 -8.07
N VAL A 262 -3.64 1.32 -7.64
CA VAL A 262 -2.60 0.30 -7.48
C VAL A 262 -2.43 -0.47 -8.80
N HIS A 263 -1.18 -0.68 -9.20
CA HIS A 263 -0.74 -1.42 -10.40
C HIS A 263 -0.79 -0.66 -11.72
N LEU A 264 -1.93 -0.63 -12.43
CA LEU A 264 -2.03 -0.22 -13.85
C LEU A 264 -1.25 -1.15 -14.81
N THR A 265 -1.24 -2.46 -14.57
CA THR A 265 -0.46 -3.42 -15.39
C THR A 265 -1.06 -3.64 -16.77
N GLU A 266 -2.39 -3.61 -16.89
CA GLU A 266 -3.09 -3.72 -18.17
C GLU A 266 -3.32 -2.37 -18.86
N SER A 267 -2.85 -1.27 -18.28
CA SER A 267 -3.06 0.08 -18.81
C SER A 267 -2.06 0.43 -19.90
N SER A 268 -2.54 1.15 -20.92
CA SER A 268 -1.66 1.74 -21.93
C SER A 268 -0.95 2.99 -21.39
N GLY A 269 0.09 3.44 -22.10
CA GLY A 269 0.74 4.72 -21.79
C GLY A 269 -0.22 5.93 -21.89
N GLU A 270 -1.25 5.86 -22.73
CA GLU A 270 -2.27 6.92 -22.82
C GLU A 270 -3.23 6.90 -21.63
N ASP A 271 -3.63 5.70 -21.17
CA ASP A 271 -4.42 5.55 -19.94
C ASP A 271 -3.66 6.11 -18.72
N ALA A 272 -2.35 5.84 -18.65
CA ALA A 272 -1.47 6.35 -17.61
C ALA A 272 -1.38 7.87 -17.59
N LYS A 273 -1.14 8.49 -18.76
CA LYS A 273 -1.13 9.96 -18.90
C LYS A 273 -2.48 10.56 -18.56
N TYR A 274 -3.57 9.91 -18.95
CA TYR A 274 -4.92 10.35 -18.66
C TYR A 274 -5.20 10.37 -17.15
N LEU A 275 -4.91 9.28 -16.43
CA LEU A 275 -5.04 9.20 -14.98
C LEU A 275 -4.16 10.23 -14.25
N ALA A 276 -2.90 10.39 -14.69
CA ALA A 276 -2.01 11.41 -14.16
C ALA A 276 -2.59 12.82 -14.33
N GLY A 277 -3.14 13.13 -15.51
CA GLY A 277 -3.80 14.41 -15.81
C GLY A 277 -5.07 14.67 -14.99
N LYS A 278 -5.70 13.62 -14.46
CA LYS A 278 -6.84 13.72 -13.52
C LYS A 278 -6.39 13.93 -12.06
N GLY A 279 -5.09 13.86 -11.78
CA GLY A 279 -4.52 14.07 -10.45
C GLY A 279 -4.47 12.81 -9.57
N ALA A 280 -4.87 11.64 -10.10
CA ALA A 280 -4.75 10.39 -9.38
C ALA A 280 -3.28 10.09 -9.03
N SER A 281 -3.04 9.34 -7.95
CA SER A 281 -1.70 8.86 -7.60
C SER A 281 -1.55 7.38 -7.92
N LEU A 282 -0.39 7.00 -8.45
CA LEU A 282 -0.06 5.61 -8.76
C LEU A 282 0.70 4.97 -7.60
N LEU A 283 0.23 3.83 -7.13
CA LEU A 283 0.94 2.93 -6.22
C LEU A 283 1.59 1.81 -7.04
N HIS A 284 2.86 2.03 -7.39
CA HIS A 284 3.61 1.17 -8.29
C HIS A 284 4.22 -0.01 -7.55
N CYS A 285 3.74 -1.22 -7.88
CA CYS A 285 4.13 -2.47 -7.24
C CYS A 285 4.82 -3.40 -8.25
N ALA A 286 6.01 -3.01 -8.73
CA ALA A 286 6.73 -3.78 -9.75
C ALA A 286 7.12 -5.19 -9.30
N GLY A 287 7.46 -5.36 -8.02
CA GLY A 287 7.96 -6.63 -7.47
C GLY A 287 6.95 -7.78 -7.52
N THR A 288 5.64 -7.50 -7.55
CA THR A 288 4.62 -8.56 -7.65
C THR A 288 4.35 -8.93 -9.10
N ILE A 289 3.58 -8.09 -9.83
CA ILE A 289 3.08 -8.47 -11.15
C ILE A 289 4.22 -8.60 -12.16
N GLY A 290 5.30 -7.82 -11.98
CA GLY A 290 6.52 -7.98 -12.76
C GLY A 290 7.17 -9.36 -12.58
N LEU A 291 7.13 -9.96 -11.37
CA LEU A 291 7.63 -11.32 -11.13
C LEU A 291 6.65 -12.41 -11.58
N ILE A 292 5.33 -12.19 -11.41
CA ILE A 292 4.33 -13.21 -11.74
C ILE A 292 4.10 -13.29 -13.25
N ASP A 293 3.81 -12.15 -13.89
CA ASP A 293 3.34 -12.10 -15.28
C ASP A 293 4.38 -11.46 -16.22
N GLY A 294 5.47 -10.88 -15.71
CA GLY A 294 6.48 -10.19 -16.51
C GLY A 294 6.02 -8.83 -17.04
N ILE A 295 4.93 -8.29 -16.50
CA ILE A 295 4.29 -7.06 -16.98
C ILE A 295 4.64 -5.91 -16.03
N ASN A 296 5.17 -4.83 -16.59
CA ASN A 296 5.47 -3.61 -15.85
C ASN A 296 4.46 -2.51 -16.17
N PRO A 297 3.91 -1.83 -15.15
CA PRO A 297 3.08 -0.65 -15.35
C PRO A 297 3.79 0.48 -16.12
N PRO A 298 3.05 1.33 -16.85
CA PRO A 298 3.55 2.48 -17.61
C PRO A 298 3.97 3.66 -16.71
N ILE A 299 4.90 3.43 -15.78
CA ILE A 299 5.37 4.42 -14.81
C ILE A 299 6.07 5.61 -15.46
N GLY A 300 6.81 5.38 -16.55
CA GLY A 300 7.55 6.43 -17.25
C GLY A 300 6.60 7.46 -17.86
N GLU A 301 5.55 7.00 -18.52
CA GLU A 301 4.49 7.82 -19.07
C GLU A 301 3.71 8.55 -17.97
N TYR A 302 3.43 7.88 -16.85
CA TYR A 302 2.75 8.46 -15.70
C TYR A 302 3.53 9.65 -15.10
N LEU A 303 4.84 9.45 -14.86
CA LEU A 303 5.73 10.49 -14.34
C LEU A 303 5.94 11.63 -15.36
N ALA A 304 6.09 11.31 -16.65
CA ALA A 304 6.25 12.32 -17.71
C ALA A 304 5.01 13.21 -17.86
N ALA A 305 3.82 12.70 -17.51
CA ALA A 305 2.59 13.48 -17.43
C ALA A 305 2.45 14.32 -16.14
N GLY A 306 3.44 14.29 -15.25
CA GLY A 306 3.42 15.01 -13.98
C GLY A 306 2.66 14.30 -12.85
N GLY A 307 2.34 13.01 -13.03
CA GLY A 307 1.64 12.21 -12.03
C GLY A 307 2.52 11.92 -10.80
N SER A 308 1.86 11.70 -9.65
CA SER A 308 2.53 11.29 -8.41
C SER A 308 2.60 9.76 -8.33
N VAL A 309 3.78 9.24 -7.98
CA VAL A 309 4.02 7.81 -7.85
C VAL A 309 4.63 7.51 -6.48
N ALA A 310 4.13 6.47 -5.81
CA ALA A 310 4.76 5.84 -4.66
C ALA A 310 5.02 4.36 -4.94
N LEU A 311 5.98 3.77 -4.24
CA LEU A 311 6.33 2.35 -4.38
C LEU A 311 5.56 1.52 -3.35
N GLY A 312 5.17 0.30 -3.74
CA GLY A 312 4.59 -0.69 -2.83
C GLY A 312 5.24 -2.06 -2.99
N SER A 313 5.40 -2.80 -1.89
CA SER A 313 5.86 -4.19 -1.92
C SER A 313 4.74 -5.18 -2.23
N ASP A 314 3.49 -4.76 -2.02
CA ASP A 314 2.28 -5.51 -2.31
C ASP A 314 2.24 -6.84 -1.52
N HIS A 315 2.06 -7.99 -2.16
CA HIS A 315 1.81 -9.24 -1.46
C HIS A 315 2.96 -10.26 -1.60
N VAL A 316 3.36 -10.83 -0.47
CA VAL A 316 4.44 -11.84 -0.41
C VAL A 316 4.15 -13.18 -1.12
N PRO A 317 2.92 -13.57 -1.49
CA PRO A 317 2.72 -14.74 -2.36
C PRO A 317 3.32 -14.60 -3.77
N GLY A 318 3.51 -13.37 -4.25
CA GLY A 318 3.97 -13.05 -5.61
C GLY A 318 5.31 -12.32 -5.67
N ASN A 319 5.56 -11.39 -4.73
CA ASN A 319 6.84 -10.69 -4.59
C ASN A 319 7.87 -11.50 -3.75
N ASN A 320 7.39 -12.32 -2.82
CA ASN A 320 8.16 -13.12 -1.86
C ASN A 320 8.94 -12.37 -0.76
N CYS A 321 8.89 -11.05 -0.73
CA CYS A 321 9.51 -10.27 0.34
C CYS A 321 8.66 -9.07 0.73
N SER A 322 8.91 -8.54 1.92
CA SER A 322 8.41 -7.23 2.36
C SER A 322 9.59 -6.27 2.45
N ASN A 323 10.29 -6.07 1.32
CA ASN A 323 11.51 -5.25 1.25
C ASN A 323 11.40 -4.22 0.11
N MET A 324 11.45 -2.94 0.47
CA MET A 324 11.32 -1.81 -0.46
C MET A 324 12.58 -1.49 -1.27
N PHE A 325 13.72 -2.10 -0.93
CA PHE A 325 14.96 -2.01 -1.75
C PHE A 325 15.01 -3.04 -2.88
N ASN A 326 14.12 -4.03 -2.87
CA ASN A 326 14.08 -5.08 -3.89
C ASN A 326 13.45 -4.58 -5.20
#